data_AF-A0A969ASQ4-F1
#
_entry.id   AF-A0A969ASQ4-F1
#
_cell.length_a   1.000
_cell.length_b   1.000
_cell.length_c   1.000
_cell.angle_alpha   90.00
_cell.angle_beta   90.00
_cell.angle_gamma   90.00
#
_symmetry.space_group_name_H-M   'P 1'
#
loop_
_entity.id
_entity.type
_entity.pdbx_description
1 polymer ?
#
loop_
_entity_poly.entity_id
_entity_poly.type
_entity_poly.pdbx_seq_one_letter_code
_entity_poly.pdbx_strand_id
1 'polypeptide(L)'
;MRIFINATSAISPQLSYDSQSYLSELKSYDGLCMNCIEPEYRAVIDPKLLRRMSRIIRMGVATAMKSLDEAGIDKPGALTIGTGLGCLADTENFCRRWSARIRCYPQRHLSNLRTTP
;
A
#
# COMPACT_ATOMS: atom_id res chain seq x y z
N MET A 1 28.07 16.92 -14.57
CA MET A 1 27.70 15.52 -14.26
C MET A 1 26.44 15.18 -15.02
N ARG A 2 26.34 14.00 -15.65
CA ARG A 2 25.14 13.55 -16.38
C ARG A 2 24.40 12.51 -15.54
N ILE A 3 23.07 12.57 -15.53
CA ILE A 3 22.20 11.66 -14.77
C ILE A 3 21.26 11.00 -15.78
N PHE A 4 21.05 9.70 -15.63
CA PHE A 4 20.23 8.88 -16.51
C PHE A 4 19.23 8.05 -15.70
N ILE A 5 18.14 7.66 -16.35
CA ILE A 5 17.15 6.73 -15.80
C ILE A 5 17.43 5.37 -16.43
N ASN A 6 17.79 4.38 -15.61
CA ASN A 6 18.14 3.04 -16.09
C ASN A 6 16.91 2.11 -16.17
N ALA A 7 15.93 2.31 -15.29
CA ALA A 7 14.68 1.54 -15.26
C ALA A 7 13.57 2.35 -14.59
N THR A 8 12.32 2.02 -14.92
CA THR A 8 11.12 2.63 -14.34
C THR A 8 10.02 1.59 -14.20
N SER A 9 9.20 1.71 -13.17
CA SER A 9 8.01 0.89 -13.01
C SER A 9 6.92 1.70 -12.33
N ALA A 10 5.67 1.32 -12.56
CA ALA A 10 4.52 2.02 -12.00
C ALA A 10 3.40 1.05 -11.66
N ILE A 11 2.67 1.36 -10.59
CA ILE A 11 1.35 0.81 -10.32
C ILE A 11 0.37 1.96 -10.45
N SER A 12 -0.58 1.84 -11.37
CA SER A 12 -1.53 2.90 -11.70
C SER A 12 -2.92 2.31 -11.95
N PRO A 13 -3.95 3.12 -12.22
CA PRO A 13 -5.24 2.64 -12.72
C PRO A 13 -5.19 2.02 -14.13
N GLN A 14 -4.02 1.87 -14.73
CA GLN A 14 -3.81 1.17 -15.99
C GLN A 14 -2.92 -0.05 -15.76
N LEU A 15 -2.88 -0.96 -16.73
CA LEU A 15 -1.94 -2.08 -16.73
C LEU A 15 -0.51 -1.54 -16.94
N SER A 16 0.13 -1.10 -15.86
CA SER A 16 1.45 -0.43 -15.92
C SER A 16 2.56 -1.22 -15.23
N TYR A 17 2.21 -2.22 -14.44
CA TYR A 17 3.18 -2.91 -13.61
C TYR A 17 3.89 -4.04 -14.35
N ASP A 18 3.15 -4.92 -15.01
CA ASP A 18 3.73 -6.03 -15.75
C ASP A 18 4.18 -5.58 -17.14
N SER A 19 5.41 -5.93 -17.51
CA SER A 19 6.03 -5.52 -18.77
C SER A 19 5.38 -6.20 -19.98
N GLN A 20 4.84 -7.41 -19.82
CA GLN A 20 4.21 -8.15 -20.93
C GLN A 20 2.83 -7.59 -21.29
N SER A 21 2.11 -7.08 -20.30
CA SER A 21 0.77 -6.51 -20.43
C SER A 21 0.75 -4.97 -20.36
N TYR A 22 1.93 -4.34 -20.51
CA TYR A 22 2.07 -2.89 -20.35
C TYR A 22 1.20 -2.12 -21.35
N LEU A 23 0.18 -1.43 -20.82
CA LEU A 23 -0.82 -0.67 -21.56
C LEU A 23 -1.44 -1.45 -22.74
N SER A 24 -1.51 -2.78 -22.62
CA SER A 24 -2.09 -3.64 -23.66
C SER A 24 -3.58 -3.38 -23.86
N GLU A 25 -4.27 -2.97 -22.80
CA GLU A 25 -5.68 -2.56 -22.82
C GLU A 25 -5.83 -1.28 -21.99
N LEU A 26 -6.34 -0.22 -22.62
CA LEU A 26 -6.67 1.03 -21.93
C LEU A 26 -7.99 0.89 -21.19
N LYS A 27 -7.96 1.08 -19.87
CA LYS A 27 -9.15 1.04 -19.02
C LYS A 27 -9.81 2.42 -18.94
N SER A 28 -11.08 2.49 -19.30
CA SER A 28 -11.93 3.66 -19.06
C SER A 28 -12.61 3.55 -17.70
N TYR A 29 -12.76 4.68 -17.01
CA TYR A 29 -13.38 4.75 -15.69
C TYR A 29 -14.46 5.83 -15.68
N ASP A 30 -15.68 5.43 -15.31
CA ASP A 30 -16.80 6.36 -15.11
C ASP A 30 -16.94 6.61 -13.61
N GLY A 31 -16.29 7.65 -13.09
CA GLY A 31 -16.35 7.99 -11.66
C GLY A 31 -15.35 9.04 -11.20
N LEU A 32 -15.51 9.50 -9.95
CA LEU A 32 -14.63 10.50 -9.32
C LEU A 32 -13.32 9.92 -8.78
N CYS A 33 -13.24 8.58 -8.65
CA CYS A 33 -12.09 7.89 -8.09
C CYS A 33 -11.64 6.77 -9.02
N MET A 34 -10.33 6.68 -9.23
CA MET A 34 -9.70 5.60 -9.98
C MET A 34 -8.90 4.70 -9.03
N ASN A 35 -9.18 3.40 -9.07
CA ASN A 35 -8.42 2.43 -8.29
C ASN A 35 -7.25 1.90 -9.12
N CYS A 36 -6.09 1.81 -8.49
CA CYS A 36 -4.92 1.18 -9.09
C CYS A 36 -5.16 -0.31 -9.35
N ILE A 37 -4.63 -0.80 -10.47
CA ILE A 37 -4.56 -2.23 -10.80
C ILE A 37 -3.29 -2.77 -10.16
N GLU A 38 -3.45 -3.50 -9.05
CA GLU A 38 -2.34 -3.97 -8.22
C GLU A 38 -1.89 -5.38 -8.64
N PRO A 39 -0.57 -5.66 -8.64
CA PRO A 39 -0.05 -6.99 -8.89
C PRO A 39 -0.20 -7.91 -7.67
N GLU A 40 0.00 -9.22 -7.88
CA GLU A 40 0.11 -10.19 -6.78
C GLU A 40 1.41 -9.98 -5.99
N TYR A 41 1.32 -9.24 -4.90
CA TYR A 41 2.47 -8.87 -4.08
C TYR A 41 3.22 -10.06 -3.45
N ARG A 42 2.58 -11.23 -3.30
CA ARG A 42 3.20 -12.41 -2.69
C ARG A 42 4.36 -12.96 -3.51
N ALA A 43 4.39 -12.67 -4.82
CA ALA A 43 5.49 -13.07 -5.68
C ALA A 43 6.77 -12.25 -5.44
N VAL A 44 6.64 -11.09 -4.81
CA VAL A 44 7.74 -10.09 -4.69
C VAL A 44 8.11 -9.82 -3.24
N ILE A 45 7.14 -9.88 -2.32
CA ILE A 45 7.30 -9.49 -0.92
C ILE A 45 6.94 -10.67 -0.01
N ASP A 46 7.78 -10.92 1.01
CA ASP A 46 7.53 -11.94 2.03
C ASP A 46 6.13 -11.76 2.68
N PRO A 47 5.30 -12.82 2.75
CA PRO A 47 3.98 -12.78 3.38
C PRO A 47 3.95 -12.22 4.80
N LYS A 48 5.02 -12.39 5.58
CA LYS A 48 5.17 -11.84 6.94
C LYS A 48 5.29 -10.32 6.93
N LEU A 49 6.01 -9.76 5.96
CA LEU A 49 6.14 -8.32 5.78
C LEU A 49 4.84 -7.71 5.27
N LEU A 50 4.17 -8.38 4.32
CA LEU A 50 2.90 -7.91 3.74
C LEU A 50 1.82 -7.61 4.78
N ARG A 51 1.75 -8.40 5.86
CA ARG A 51 0.77 -8.20 6.96
C ARG A 51 0.97 -6.88 7.72
N ARG A 52 2.15 -6.28 7.65
CA ARG A 52 2.51 -5.06 8.38
C ARG A 52 2.55 -3.82 7.48
N MET A 53 2.42 -3.99 6.16
CA MET A 53 2.54 -2.93 5.18
C MET A 53 1.17 -2.38 4.79
N SER A 54 1.03 -1.06 4.87
CA SER A 54 -0.09 -0.34 4.27
C SER A 54 -0.14 -0.57 2.77
N ARG A 55 -1.30 -0.31 2.15
CA ARG A 55 -1.47 -0.43 0.70
C ARG A 55 -0.42 0.35 -0.09
N ILE A 56 -0.18 1.62 0.29
CA ILE A 56 0.78 2.49 -0.41
C ILE A 56 2.22 2.00 -0.28
N ILE A 57 2.58 1.41 0.87
CA ILE A 57 3.92 0.85 1.07
C ILE A 57 4.10 -0.42 0.24
N ARG A 58 3.08 -1.28 0.15
CA ARG A 58 3.12 -2.46 -0.74
C ARG A 58 3.34 -2.06 -2.19
N MET A 59 2.63 -1.04 -2.65
CA MET A 59 2.80 -0.50 -4.00
C MET A 59 4.22 0.02 -4.23
N GLY A 60 4.72 0.90 -3.35
CA GLY A 60 6.03 1.53 -3.51
C GLY A 60 7.19 0.54 -3.45
N VAL A 61 7.12 -0.45 -2.55
CA VAL A 61 8.14 -1.50 -2.45
C VAL A 61 8.13 -2.38 -3.70
N ALA A 62 6.96 -2.81 -4.18
CA ALA A 62 6.86 -3.64 -5.37
C ALA A 62 7.44 -2.95 -6.61
N THR A 63 7.12 -1.67 -6.82
CA THR A 63 7.69 -0.88 -7.93
C THR A 63 9.20 -0.68 -7.77
N ALA A 64 9.66 -0.36 -6.56
CA ALA A 64 11.09 -0.17 -6.32
C ALA A 64 11.88 -1.46 -6.61
N MET A 65 11.39 -2.61 -6.14
CA MET A 65 12.01 -3.91 -6.40
C MET A 65 12.01 -4.25 -7.90
N LYS A 66 10.90 -4.01 -8.61
CA LYS A 66 10.84 -4.23 -10.06
C LYS A 66 11.83 -3.37 -10.83
N SER A 67 11.93 -2.09 -10.51
CA SER A 67 12.87 -1.17 -11.18
C SER A 67 14.33 -1.49 -10.86
N LEU A 68 14.62 -1.97 -9.64
CA LEU A 68 15.96 -2.44 -9.29
C LEU A 68 16.34 -3.71 -10.06
N ASP A 69 15.41 -4.66 -10.19
CA ASP A 69 15.58 -5.89 -10.96
C ASP A 69 15.81 -5.59 -12.45
N GLU A 70 14.97 -4.76 -13.06
CA GLU A 70 15.13 -4.31 -14.46
C GLU A 70 16.43 -3.55 -14.71
N ALA A 71 16.92 -2.79 -13.72
CA ALA A 71 18.20 -2.10 -13.81
C ALA A 71 19.41 -3.03 -13.54
N GLY A 72 19.18 -4.27 -13.10
CA GLY A 72 20.24 -5.19 -12.68
C GLY A 72 20.99 -4.74 -11.42
N ILE A 73 20.32 -4.02 -10.51
CA ILE A 73 20.91 -3.47 -9.28
C ILE A 73 20.29 -4.16 -8.07
N ASP A 74 21.09 -4.89 -7.29
CA ASP A 74 20.60 -5.55 -6.07
C ASP A 74 20.47 -4.58 -4.88
N LYS A 75 21.48 -3.71 -4.68
CA LYS A 75 21.55 -2.81 -3.52
C LYS A 75 21.80 -1.37 -3.95
N PRO A 76 20.79 -0.49 -3.94
CA PRO A 76 20.99 0.93 -4.23
C PRO A 76 21.77 1.60 -3.09
N GLY A 77 22.65 2.54 -3.44
CA GLY A 77 23.41 3.32 -2.45
C GLY A 77 22.58 4.38 -1.72
N ALA A 78 21.48 4.84 -2.33
CA ALA A 78 20.56 5.79 -1.74
C ALA A 78 19.14 5.51 -2.23
N LEU A 79 18.15 5.83 -1.39
CA LEU A 79 16.73 5.70 -1.70
C LEU A 79 16.01 6.99 -1.31
N THR A 80 15.28 7.57 -2.26
CA THR A 80 14.45 8.76 -2.05
C THR A 80 13.00 8.38 -2.28
N ILE A 81 12.15 8.63 -1.29
CA ILE A 81 10.71 8.35 -1.35
C ILE A 81 9.97 9.65 -1.04
N GLY A 82 8.91 9.93 -1.80
CA GLY A 82 7.99 11.05 -1.56
C GLY A 82 6.55 10.56 -1.48
N THR A 83 5.77 11.10 -0.54
CA THR A 83 4.33 10.83 -0.42
C THR A 83 3.61 12.14 -0.10
N GLY A 84 2.47 12.42 -0.75
CA GLY A 84 1.67 13.61 -0.45
C GLY A 84 0.72 13.43 0.74
N LEU A 85 0.00 12.29 0.78
CA LEU A 85 -1.03 12.02 1.80
C LEU A 85 -0.60 11.01 2.87
N GLY A 86 0.57 10.40 2.73
CA GLY A 86 1.00 9.30 3.60
C GLY A 86 0.03 8.12 3.56
N CYS A 87 -0.15 7.46 4.71
CA CYS A 87 -1.01 6.30 4.86
C CYS A 87 -2.43 6.68 5.32
N LEU A 88 -3.07 7.63 4.62
CA LEU A 88 -4.35 8.23 5.03
C LEU A 88 -5.43 7.20 5.38
N ALA A 89 -5.63 6.20 4.51
CA ALA A 89 -6.65 5.17 4.72
C ALA A 89 -6.42 4.34 6.00
N ASP A 90 -5.17 4.05 6.35
CA ASP A 90 -4.86 3.29 7.56
C ASP A 90 -5.05 4.14 8.82
N THR A 91 -4.70 5.42 8.75
CA THR A 91 -4.97 6.40 9.82
C THR A 91 -6.46 6.55 10.05
N GLU A 92 -7.27 6.69 8.99
CA GLU A 92 -8.73 6.74 9.09
C GLU A 92 -9.28 5.49 9.78
N ASN A 93 -8.87 4.31 9.32
CA ASN A 93 -9.28 3.04 9.90
C ASN A 93 -8.85 2.89 11.36
N PHE A 94 -7.65 3.36 11.71
CA PHE A 94 -7.16 3.41 13.09
C PHE A 94 -8.07 4.27 13.98
N CYS A 95 -8.32 5.52 13.58
CA CYS A 95 -9.16 6.46 14.33
C CYS A 95 -10.60 5.96 14.48
N ARG A 96 -11.18 5.39 13.40
CA ARG A 96 -12.53 4.82 13.43
C ARG A 96 -12.63 3.67 14.45
N ARG A 97 -11.65 2.76 14.47
CA ARG A 97 -11.58 1.65 15.45
C ARG A 97 -11.43 2.15 16.88
N TRP A 98 -10.64 3.19 17.09
CA TRP A 98 -10.44 3.78 18.40
C TRP A 98 -11.72 4.43 18.94
N SER A 99 -12.40 5.23 18.12
CA SER A 99 -13.70 5.84 18.46
C SER A 99 -14.77 4.77 18.78
N ALA A 100 -14.82 3.68 18.02
CA ALA A 100 -15.73 2.56 18.30
C ALA A 100 -15.43 1.89 19.65
N ARG A 101 -14.16 1.71 20.01
CA ARG A 101 -13.76 1.14 21.31
C ARG A 101 -14.19 2.00 22.49
N ILE A 102 -14.03 3.32 22.40
CA ILE A 102 -14.44 4.25 23.47
C ILE A 102 -15.95 4.21 23.69
N ARG A 103 -16.75 4.16 22.63
CA ARG A 103 -18.21 4.03 22.74
C ARG A 103 -18.67 2.75 23.47
N CYS A 104 -17.90 1.65 23.37
CA CYS A 104 -18.18 0.41 24.09
C CYS A 104 -17.61 0.37 25.53
N TYR A 105 -16.83 1.38 25.94
CA TYR A 105 -16.19 1.41 27.26
C TYR A 105 -17.19 1.52 28.43
N PRO A 106 -18.28 2.32 28.36
CA PRO A 106 -19.26 2.38 29.45
C PRO A 106 -20.01 1.06 29.66
N GLN A 107 -20.24 0.28 28.60
CA GLN A 107 -21.02 -0.95 28.66
C GLN A 107 -20.26 -2.14 29.25
N ARG A 108 -18.92 -2.19 29.10
CA ARG A 108 -18.11 -3.29 29.65
C ARG A 108 -17.86 -3.19 31.16
N HIS A 109 -17.92 -1.99 31.73
CA HIS A 109 -17.75 -1.80 33.17
C HIS A 109 -19.05 -2.06 33.95
N LEU A 110 -20.21 -1.77 33.34
CA LEU A 110 -21.52 -1.98 33.96
C LEU A 110 -21.96 -3.46 33.98
N SER A 111 -21.41 -4.33 33.13
CA SER A 111 -21.73 -5.77 33.14
C SER A 111 -21.01 -6.54 34.28
N ASN A 112 -19.90 -6.00 34.81
CA ASN A 112 -19.12 -6.64 35.88
C ASN A 112 -19.55 -6.20 37.29
N LEU A 113 -20.41 -5.19 37.40
CA LEU A 113 -20.96 -4.71 38.68
C LEU A 113 -22.30 -5.37 39.07
N ARG A 114 -22.84 -6.27 38.24
CA ARG A 114 -24.10 -6.99 38.51
C ARG A 114 -23.91 -8.46 38.93
N THR A 115 -22.67 -8.93 39.09
CA THR A 115 -22.36 -10.34 39.39
C THR A 115 -21.52 -10.55 40.65
N THR A 116 -21.40 -9.55 41.51
CA THR A 116 -20.87 -9.74 42.87
C THR A 116 -22.05 -9.90 43.83
N PRO A 117 -22.13 -11.02 44.59
CA PRO A 117 -23.24 -11.30 45.51
C PRO A 117 -23.27 -10.34 46.70
#